data_AF-A0A6L4ADG8-F1
#
_entry.id   AF-A0A6L4ADG8-F1
#
_cell.length_a   1.000
_cell.length_b   1.000
_cell.length_c   1.000
_cell.angle_alpha   90.00
_cell.angle_beta   90.00
_cell.angle_gamma   90.00
#
_symmetry.space_group_name_H-M   'P 1'
#
loop_
_entity.id
_entity.type
_entity.pdbx_description
1 polymer ?
#
loop_
_entity_poly.entity_id
_entity_poly.type
_entity_poly.pdbx_seq_one_letter_code
_entity_poly.pdbx_strand_id
1 'polypeptide(L)' 'MDFLLTEEHLMAQKMVRDFAQKEVYPTIKEWDRKQQMNPDVLPRMGELGILGINIPLMYGGQGFDYITLALACEELE' A
#
# COMPACT_ATOMS: atom_id res chain seq x y z
N MET A 1 0.48 2.19 28.98
CA MET A 1 0.77 1.57 27.68
C MET A 1 0.17 2.49 26.64
N ASP A 2 0.97 2.99 25.72
CA ASP A 2 0.50 3.88 24.66
C ASP A 2 0.17 3.02 23.43
N PHE A 3 -1.02 3.23 22.87
CA PHE A 3 -1.56 2.46 21.73
C PHE A 3 -1.79 3.35 20.50
N LEU A 4 -1.32 4.60 20.54
CA LEU A 4 -1.43 5.51 19.42
C LEU A 4 -0.45 5.11 18.31
N LEU A 5 -0.88 5.34 17.07
CA LEU A 5 -0.01 5.21 15.90
C LEU A 5 1.08 6.27 15.93
N THR A 6 2.28 5.90 15.49
CA THR A 6 3.39 6.85 15.34
C THR A 6 3.16 7.75 14.11
N GLU A 7 3.92 8.83 14.00
CA GLU A 7 3.88 9.67 12.78
C GLU A 7 4.27 8.86 11.53
N GLU A 8 5.20 7.91 11.67
CA GLU A 8 5.60 6.99 10.59
C GLU A 8 4.44 6.12 10.12
N HIS A 9 3.69 5.53 11.06
CA HIS A 9 2.47 4.77 10.77
C HIS A 9 1.43 5.62 10.05
N LEU A 10 1.17 6.83 10.53
CA LEU A 10 0.19 7.74 9.93
C LEU A 10 0.60 8.20 8.53
N MET A 11 1.89 8.44 8.30
CA MET A 11 2.41 8.79 6.99
C MET A 11 2.27 7.64 5.98
N ALA A 12 2.63 6.42 6.38
CA ALA A 12 2.47 5.23 5.55
C ALA A 12 1.00 4.97 5.22
N GLN A 13 0.11 5.01 6.23
CA GLN A 13 -1.33 4.88 6.04
C GLN A 13 -1.86 5.90 5.02
N LYS A 14 -1.51 7.19 5.19
CA LYS A 14 -1.95 8.24 4.29
C LYS A 14 -1.45 8.02 2.86
N MET A 15 -0.20 7.60 2.68
CA MET A 15 0.39 7.35 1.37
C MET A 15 -0.35 6.24 0.61
N VAL A 16 -0.63 5.12 1.29
CA VAL A 16 -1.35 4.00 0.68
C VAL A 16 -2.81 4.36 0.38
N ARG A 17 -3.47 5.09 1.29
CA ARG A 17 -4.83 5.63 1.06
C ARG A 17 -4.90 6.52 -0.18
N ASP A 18 -3.94 7.43 -0.31
CA ASP A 18 -3.85 8.35 -1.46
C ASP A 18 -3.69 7.57 -2.77
N PHE A 19 -2.86 6.51 -2.79
CA PHE A 19 -2.69 5.63 -3.93
C PHE A 19 -4.00 4.89 -4.28
N ALA A 20 -4.64 4.26 -3.29
CA ALA A 20 -5.88 3.52 -3.49
C ALA A 20 -6.99 4.42 -4.06
N GLN A 21 -7.17 5.63 -3.51
CA GLN A 21 -8.22 6.56 -3.93
C GLN A 21 -7.98 7.17 -5.32
N LYS A 22 -6.72 7.48 -5.66
CA LYS A 22 -6.39 8.21 -6.90
C LYS A 22 -6.14 7.29 -8.08
N GLU A 23 -5.58 6.12 -7.85
CA GLU A 23 -5.09 5.25 -8.91
C GLU A 23 -5.94 3.96 -9.05
N VAL A 24 -6.37 3.35 -7.94
CA VAL A 24 -7.11 2.08 -7.96
C VAL A 24 -8.62 2.30 -8.08
N TYR A 25 -9.22 3.07 -7.17
CA TYR A 25 -10.66 3.28 -7.07
C TYR A 25 -11.34 3.73 -8.37
N PRO A 26 -10.77 4.66 -9.16
CA PRO A 26 -11.41 5.12 -10.40
C PRO A 26 -11.50 4.04 -11.49
N THR A 27 -10.58 3.07 -11.48
CA THR A 27 -10.43 2.09 -12.56
C THR A 27 -11.01 0.71 -12.21
N ILE A 28 -11.22 0.41 -10.92
CA ILE A 28 -11.57 -0.93 -10.43
C ILE A 28 -12.82 -1.53 -11.09
N LYS A 29 -13.87 -0.72 -11.34
CA LYS A 29 -15.12 -1.18 -11.97
C LYS A 29 -14.94 -1.66 -13.40
N GLU A 30 -14.03 -1.03 -14.15
CA GLU A 30 -13.75 -1.42 -15.54
C GLU A 30 -12.99 -2.74 -15.58
N TRP A 31 -11.96 -2.87 -14.74
CA TRP A 31 -11.13 -4.08 -14.65
C TRP A 31 -11.90 -5.28 -14.11
N ASP A 32 -12.78 -5.07 -13.12
CA ASP A 32 -13.70 -6.08 -12.61
C ASP A 32 -14.63 -6.63 -13.72
N ARG A 33 -15.25 -5.73 -14.51
CA ARG A 33 -16.09 -6.13 -15.67
C ARG A 33 -15.32 -6.92 -16.73
N LYS A 34 -14.05 -6.60 -16.93
CA LYS A 34 -13.16 -7.33 -17.86
C LYS A 34 -12.67 -8.67 -17.29
N GLN A 35 -12.88 -8.92 -16.00
CA GLN A 35 -12.31 -10.05 -15.26
C GLN A 35 -10.79 -10.15 -15.43
N GLN A 36 -10.12 -8.99 -15.41
CA GLN A 36 -8.68 -8.87 -15.59
C GLN A 36 -8.11 -7.98 -14.49
N MET A 37 -6.88 -8.27 -14.09
CA MET A 37 -6.14 -7.40 -13.19
C MET A 37 -5.61 -6.18 -13.95
N ASN A 38 -5.71 -4.99 -13.36
CA ASN A 38 -5.06 -3.80 -13.90
C ASN A 38 -3.53 -4.01 -13.91
N PRO A 39 -2.87 -4.05 -15.08
CA PRO A 39 -1.44 -4.34 -15.18
C PRO A 39 -0.57 -3.24 -14.57
N ASP A 40 -1.10 -2.04 -14.38
CA ASP A 40 -0.35 -0.88 -13.89
C ASP A 40 -0.30 -0.82 -12.35
N VAL A 41 -1.24 -1.48 -11.65
CA VAL A 41 -1.36 -1.38 -10.19
C VAL A 41 -0.16 -1.98 -9.46
N LEU A 42 0.27 -3.20 -9.80
CA LEU A 42 1.39 -3.85 -9.11
C LEU A 42 2.75 -3.14 -9.34
N PRO A 43 3.13 -2.80 -10.59
CA PRO A 43 4.35 -2.02 -10.83
C PRO A 43 4.35 -0.72 -10.04
N ARG A 44 3.21 -0.02 -10.03
CA ARG A 44 3.06 1.24 -9.33
C ARG A 44 3.18 1.11 -7.81
N MET A 45 2.60 0.07 -7.21
CA MET A 45 2.81 -0.24 -5.79
C MET A 45 4.28 -0.53 -5.47
N GLY A 46 5.01 -1.15 -6.39
CA GLY A 46 6.45 -1.37 -6.28
C GLY A 46 7.25 -0.07 -6.27
N GLU A 47 6.95 0.85 -7.19
CA GLU A 47 7.57 2.19 -7.24
C GLU A 47 7.34 3.01 -5.96
N LEU A 48 6.17 2.85 -5.35
CA LEU A 48 5.80 3.52 -4.10
C LEU A 48 6.39 2.82 -2.85
N GLY A 49 7.06 1.68 -3.01
CA GLY A 49 7.62 0.90 -1.89
C GLY A 49 6.57 0.21 -1.01
N ILE A 50 5.33 0.07 -1.50
CA ILE A 50 4.24 -0.60 -0.78
C ILE A 50 4.44 -2.12 -0.80
N LEU A 51 4.91 -2.65 -1.93
CA LEU A 51 5.25 -4.07 -2.09
C LEU A 51 6.46 -4.43 -1.22
N GLY A 52 6.24 -5.28 -0.22
CA GLY A 52 7.29 -5.67 0.72
C GLY A 52 7.70 -4.57 1.70
N ILE A 53 6.75 -3.71 2.10
CA ILE A 53 6.99 -2.56 2.98
C ILE A 53 7.74 -2.91 4.28
N ASN A 54 7.54 -4.11 4.83
CA ASN A 54 8.21 -4.60 6.04
C ASN A 54 9.49 -5.43 5.77
N ILE A 55 9.82 -5.70 4.52
CA ILE A 55 11.00 -6.47 4.15
C ILE A 55 12.25 -5.59 4.34
N PRO A 56 13.35 -6.11 4.90
CA PRO A 56 14.57 -5.34 5.08
C PRO A 56 15.11 -4.72 3.78
N LEU A 57 15.71 -3.54 3.89
CA LEU A 57 16.32 -2.79 2.78
C LEU A 57 17.31 -3.61 1.95
N MET A 58 18.08 -4.52 2.59
CA MET A 58 19.05 -5.38 1.90
C MET A 58 18.42 -6.34 0.87
N TYR A 59 17.10 -6.56 0.96
CA TYR A 59 16.32 -7.37 0.02
C TYR A 59 15.43 -6.51 -0.91
N GLY A 60 15.59 -5.19 -0.88
CA GLY A 60 14.83 -4.25 -1.71
C GLY A 60 13.49 -3.80 -1.13
N GLY A 61 13.18 -4.12 0.14
CA GLY A 61 12.01 -3.58 0.85
C GLY A 61 12.29 -2.24 1.54
N GLN A 62 11.37 -1.79 2.38
CA GLN A 62 11.49 -0.50 3.08
C GLN A 62 11.90 -0.64 4.56
N GLY A 63 11.82 -1.85 5.13
CA GLY A 63 12.24 -2.13 6.51
C GLY A 63 11.29 -1.59 7.59
N PHE A 64 10.04 -1.26 7.24
CA PHE A 64 9.04 -0.85 8.22
C PHE A 64 8.58 -2.02 9.11
N ASP A 65 7.85 -1.70 10.17
CA ASP A 65 7.30 -2.69 11.09
C ASP A 65 6.02 -3.37 10.56
N TYR A 66 5.56 -4.38 11.31
CA TYR A 66 4.33 -5.10 10.97
C TYR A 66 3.06 -4.27 11.17
N ILE A 67 3.08 -3.21 11.99
CA ILE A 67 1.94 -2.30 12.12
C ILE A 67 1.77 -1.53 10.83
N THR A 68 2.88 -1.03 10.26
CA THR A 68 2.90 -0.38 8.95
C THR A 68 2.41 -1.30 7.85
N LEU A 69 2.81 -2.58 7.86
CA LEU A 69 2.26 -3.57 6.93
C LEU A 69 0.75 -3.73 7.08
N ALA A 70 0.26 -3.84 8.33
CA ALA A 70 -1.17 -4.00 8.59
C ALA A 70 -1.97 -2.79 8.10
N LEU A 71 -1.49 -1.57 8.36
CA LEU A 71 -2.11 -0.33 7.88
C LEU A 71 -2.10 -0.25 6.34
N ALA A 72 -1.00 -0.67 5.70
CA ALA A 72 -0.95 -0.72 4.24
C ALA A 72 -1.99 -1.70 3.67
N CYS A 73 -2.18 -2.86 4.28
CA CYS A 73 -3.22 -3.79 3.87
C CYS A 73 -4.63 -3.20 4.09
N GLU A 74 -4.90 -2.61 5.26
CA GLU A 74 -6.20 -2.01 5.59
C GLU A 74 -6.62 -0.93 4.58
N GLU A 75 -5.69 -0.12 4.07
CA GLU A 75 -5.99 0.91 3.06
C GLU A 75 -6.19 0.37 1.64
N LEU A 76 -5.83 -0.90 1.38
CA LEU A 76 -5.97 -1.56 0.08
C LEU A 76 -7.16 -2.53 -0.01
N GLU A 77 -7.79 -2.84 1.12
CA GLU A 77 -9.02 -3.64 1.21
C GLU A 77 -10.27 -2.87 0.77
#